data_AF-A0A669QFR5-F1
#
_entry.id   AF-A0A669QFR5-F1
#
_cell.length_a   1.000
_cell.length_b   1.000
_cell.length_c   1.000
_cell.angle_alpha   90.00
_cell.angle_beta   90.00
_cell.angle_gamma   90.00
#
_symmetry.space_group_name_H-M   'P 1'
#
loop_
_entity.id
_entity.type
_entity.pdbx_description
1 polymer ?
#
loop_
_entity_poly.entity_id
_entity_poly.type
_entity_poly.pdbx_seq_one_letter_code
_entity_poly.pdbx_strand_id
1 'polypeptide(L)'
;MSVLKLLNRHNIVFGDYKWTEFDDSFLNSNVQSVSIVDTELKLKERQPIDLSKSSLSIHIFHLNEEGPSVENLEEENEDIVAANHWVLPAAEFHGLWESLIYDTEVKSHLLDYVTTTLLFSDRNVDSNLISWNRVVLLHGPPGTGKTSLCKALAQKLTIRLSYRYRYGQLIEINSHSLFSKWFSESGKLVTKMFQKIQELIDDKDALVFVLIDEVESLTAARSAFKAGTEPSDAIRVVNAVLMQIDQIKRYPNVVILTTSNITEKIDMAFVDRADIKQYIGPPSAAAIFRIYLSCLEELMKCQIIYPRQHLLSLRELEMIGFVENNVSRLSLVLKEISRKSEGLSGRVLRKLPFLAHALYIQSPSVTMTTFLQALSLVVDKQFEERKKLADCV
;
A
#
# COMPACT_ATOMS: atom_id res chain seq x y z
N MET A 1 -15.01 -8.27 -25.32
CA MET A 1 -15.76 -7.56 -26.38
C MET A 1 -16.66 -6.46 -25.82
N SER A 2 -17.53 -6.72 -24.83
CA SER A 2 -18.44 -5.68 -24.28
C SER A 2 -17.71 -4.51 -23.60
N VAL A 3 -16.63 -4.76 -22.86
CA VAL A 3 -15.81 -3.68 -22.27
C VAL A 3 -15.17 -2.78 -23.35
N LEU A 4 -14.66 -3.35 -24.45
CA LEU A 4 -14.15 -2.56 -25.57
C LEU A 4 -15.23 -1.68 -26.21
N LYS A 5 -16.45 -2.20 -26.34
CA LYS A 5 -17.60 -1.41 -26.82
C LYS A 5 -17.93 -0.25 -25.88
N LEU A 6 -17.88 -0.47 -24.56
CA LEU A 6 -18.05 0.59 -23.56
C LEU A 6 -16.98 1.68 -23.72
N LEU A 7 -15.71 1.29 -23.79
CA LEU A 7 -14.59 2.24 -23.94
C LEU A 7 -14.68 3.03 -25.25
N ASN A 8 -15.02 2.39 -26.37
CA ASN A 8 -15.22 3.05 -27.66
C ASN A 8 -16.42 4.01 -27.65
N ARG A 9 -17.47 3.72 -26.88
CA ARG A 9 -18.64 4.61 -26.75
C ARG A 9 -18.29 5.91 -26.03
N HIS A 10 -17.52 5.83 -24.95
CA HIS A 10 -17.09 7.02 -24.21
C HIS A 10 -16.02 7.81 -24.97
N ASN A 11 -15.11 7.11 -25.67
CA ASN A 11 -14.07 7.61 -26.57
C ASN A 11 -13.02 8.56 -25.95
N ILE A 12 -13.40 9.45 -25.03
CA ILE A 12 -12.54 10.40 -24.36
C ILE A 12 -12.77 10.29 -22.85
N VAL A 13 -11.67 10.32 -22.08
CA VAL A 13 -11.71 10.38 -20.62
C VAL A 13 -10.79 11.45 -20.07
N PHE A 14 -11.14 11.98 -18.91
CA PHE A 14 -10.37 13.01 -18.20
C PHE A 14 -9.83 12.42 -16.91
N GLY A 15 -8.59 11.93 -16.96
CA GLY A 15 -7.97 11.27 -15.82
C GLY A 15 -8.57 9.89 -15.52
N ASP A 16 -8.38 9.44 -14.27
CA ASP A 16 -8.89 8.17 -13.80
C ASP A 16 -10.42 8.22 -13.71
N TYR A 17 -11.09 7.19 -14.20
CA TYR A 17 -12.54 7.13 -14.26
C TYR A 17 -13.03 5.72 -13.97
N LYS A 18 -14.13 5.60 -13.21
CA LYS A 18 -14.71 4.32 -12.82
C LYS A 18 -16.18 4.25 -13.23
N TRP A 19 -16.51 3.29 -14.08
CA TRP A 19 -17.87 2.87 -14.36
C TRP A 19 -18.29 1.79 -13.38
N THR A 20 -19.45 1.95 -12.77
CA THR A 20 -20.12 0.94 -11.92
C THR A 20 -21.51 0.60 -12.41
N GLU A 21 -22.06 1.40 -13.31
CA GLU A 21 -23.37 1.22 -13.92
C GLU A 21 -23.19 1.07 -15.42
N PHE A 22 -23.90 0.13 -16.03
CA PHE A 22 -23.76 -0.19 -17.45
C PHE A 22 -25.13 -0.25 -18.12
N ASP A 23 -25.23 0.25 -19.34
CA ASP A 23 -26.46 0.04 -20.16
C ASP A 23 -26.53 -1.39 -20.72
N ASP A 24 -25.37 -2.03 -20.86
CA ASP A 24 -25.22 -3.37 -21.42
C ASP A 24 -25.57 -4.42 -20.37
N SER A 25 -26.59 -5.26 -20.66
CA SER A 25 -27.07 -6.26 -19.72
C SER A 25 -26.02 -7.31 -19.37
N PHE A 26 -25.13 -7.65 -20.31
CA PHE A 26 -24.04 -8.58 -20.04
C PHE A 26 -23.02 -7.98 -19.07
N LEU A 27 -22.66 -6.70 -19.23
CA LEU A 27 -21.80 -6.02 -18.26
C LEU A 27 -22.46 -5.94 -16.89
N ASN A 28 -23.73 -5.58 -16.77
CA ASN A 28 -24.44 -5.55 -15.49
C ASN A 28 -24.45 -6.90 -14.76
N SER A 29 -24.53 -8.01 -15.50
CA SER A 29 -24.54 -9.35 -14.88
C SER A 29 -23.15 -9.89 -14.53
N ASN A 30 -22.08 -9.41 -15.16
CA ASN A 30 -20.76 -10.05 -15.07
C ASN A 30 -19.62 -9.13 -14.62
N VAL A 31 -19.83 -7.82 -14.60
CA VAL A 31 -18.79 -6.83 -14.32
C VAL A 31 -19.27 -5.90 -13.23
N GLN A 32 -18.60 -5.91 -12.08
CA GLN A 32 -18.92 -5.01 -10.98
C GLN A 32 -18.46 -3.57 -11.28
N SER A 33 -17.28 -3.40 -11.89
CA SER A 33 -16.80 -2.09 -12.30
C SER A 33 -15.75 -2.18 -13.41
N VAL A 34 -15.63 -1.12 -14.20
CA VAL A 34 -14.53 -0.89 -15.15
C VAL A 34 -13.83 0.38 -14.71
N SER A 35 -12.51 0.33 -14.52
CA SER A 35 -11.73 1.49 -14.07
C SER A 35 -10.60 1.78 -15.04
N ILE A 36 -10.50 3.03 -15.48
CA ILE A 36 -9.29 3.60 -16.06
C ILE A 36 -8.46 4.16 -14.90
N VAL A 37 -7.22 3.71 -14.83
CA VAL A 37 -6.33 3.94 -13.69
C VAL A 37 -4.97 4.40 -14.16
N ASP A 38 -4.23 5.03 -13.25
CA ASP A 38 -2.82 5.42 -13.42
C ASP A 38 -2.61 6.50 -14.52
N THR A 39 -3.67 7.21 -14.92
CA THR A 39 -3.54 8.33 -15.87
C THR A 39 -2.70 9.46 -15.29
N GLU A 40 -2.89 9.73 -13.99
CA GLU A 40 -2.12 10.71 -13.22
C GLU A 40 -0.68 10.26 -12.95
N LEU A 41 -0.37 8.96 -13.08
CA LEU A 41 0.98 8.44 -12.92
C LEU A 41 1.84 8.65 -14.17
N LYS A 42 1.22 8.83 -15.35
CA LYS A 42 1.90 8.95 -16.64
C LYS A 42 1.87 10.35 -17.23
N LEU A 43 0.90 11.17 -16.84
CA LEU A 43 0.69 12.51 -17.36
C LEU A 43 0.84 13.51 -16.23
N LYS A 44 1.76 14.48 -16.39
CA LYS A 44 1.94 15.60 -15.45
C LYS A 44 0.69 16.49 -15.34
N GLU A 45 -0.21 16.43 -16.33
CA GLU A 45 -1.44 17.20 -16.37
C GLU A 45 -2.63 16.31 -16.77
N ARG A 46 -3.81 16.53 -16.15
CA ARG A 46 -5.07 15.96 -16.65
C ARG A 46 -5.36 16.55 -18.02
N GLN A 47 -5.11 15.77 -19.05
CA GLN A 47 -5.45 16.06 -20.45
C GLN A 47 -6.52 15.07 -20.91
N PRO A 48 -7.37 15.44 -21.88
CA PRO A 48 -8.30 14.50 -22.48
C PRO A 48 -7.53 13.36 -23.14
N ILE A 49 -7.79 12.14 -22.71
CA ILE A 49 -7.19 10.94 -23.29
C ILE A 49 -8.19 10.36 -24.29
N ASP A 50 -7.79 10.34 -25.56
CA ASP A 50 -8.53 9.69 -26.63
C ASP A 50 -8.27 8.17 -26.57
N LEU A 51 -9.26 7.43 -26.11
CA LEU A 51 -9.22 5.99 -25.93
C LEU A 51 -9.13 5.26 -27.28
N SER A 52 -9.67 5.84 -28.36
CA SER A 52 -9.63 5.22 -29.69
C SER A 52 -8.23 5.21 -30.31
N LYS A 53 -7.39 6.18 -29.93
CA LYS A 53 -6.01 6.31 -30.43
C LYS A 53 -4.96 5.69 -29.51
N SER A 54 -5.38 5.23 -28.33
CA SER A 54 -4.49 4.70 -27.30
C SER A 54 -4.36 3.18 -27.40
N SER A 55 -3.20 2.64 -27.03
CA SER A 55 -3.04 1.19 -26.85
C SER A 55 -3.66 0.76 -25.52
N LEU A 56 -4.86 0.19 -25.58
CA LEU A 56 -5.61 -0.22 -24.39
C LEU A 56 -5.10 -1.59 -23.87
N SER A 57 -4.53 -1.58 -22.67
CA SER A 57 -4.21 -2.82 -21.93
C SER A 57 -5.34 -3.14 -20.95
N ILE A 58 -6.13 -4.17 -21.28
CA ILE A 58 -7.29 -4.57 -20.48
C ILE A 58 -6.92 -5.78 -19.63
N HIS A 59 -7.14 -5.65 -18.31
CA HIS A 59 -6.92 -6.71 -17.34
C HIS A 59 -8.24 -7.06 -16.67
N ILE A 60 -8.67 -8.31 -16.82
CA ILE A 60 -9.90 -8.84 -16.21
C ILE A 60 -9.47 -9.73 -15.06
N PHE A 61 -10.06 -9.54 -13.89
CA PHE A 61 -9.76 -10.32 -12.70
C PHE A 61 -11.01 -10.55 -11.86
N HIS A 62 -10.96 -11.57 -11.02
CA HIS A 62 -11.94 -11.83 -9.97
C HIS A 62 -11.26 -11.64 -8.61
N LEU A 63 -12.01 -11.14 -7.64
CA LEU A 63 -11.53 -11.02 -6.27
C LEU A 63 -11.73 -12.34 -5.56
N ASN A 64 -10.69 -12.82 -4.87
CA ASN A 64 -10.84 -13.90 -3.91
C ASN A 64 -11.40 -13.32 -2.59
N GLU A 65 -12.54 -13.85 -2.15
CA GLU A 65 -13.25 -13.46 -0.92
C GLU A 65 -12.73 -14.21 0.32
N GLU A 66 -11.89 -15.23 0.13
CA GLU A 66 -11.21 -15.91 1.22
C GLU A 66 -10.22 -14.93 1.87
N GLY A 67 -10.36 -14.73 3.18
CA GLY A 67 -9.43 -13.95 3.99
C GLY A 67 -8.08 -14.64 4.14
N PRO A 68 -7.16 -14.10 4.98
CA PRO A 68 -5.86 -14.71 5.17
C PRO A 68 -5.97 -16.13 5.72
N SER A 69 -5.37 -17.09 5.04
CA SER A 69 -5.00 -18.35 5.67
C SER A 69 -3.82 -18.10 6.61
N VAL A 70 -3.85 -18.78 7.75
CA VAL A 70 -2.75 -18.73 8.70
C VAL A 70 -1.85 -19.93 8.42
N GLU A 71 -0.62 -19.67 8.01
CA GLU A 71 0.38 -20.70 7.85
C GLU A 71 0.94 -21.08 9.21
N ASN A 72 0.44 -22.19 9.76
CA ASN A 72 0.94 -22.78 10.99
C ASN A 72 2.14 -23.68 10.69
N LEU A 73 3.12 -23.69 11.60
CA LEU A 73 4.13 -24.73 11.64
C LEU A 73 3.74 -25.73 12.73
N GLU A 74 3.62 -26.99 12.33
CA GLU A 74 3.44 -28.11 13.26
C GLU A 74 4.75 -28.36 14.01
N GLU A 75 4.68 -28.22 15.33
CA GLU A 75 5.69 -28.65 16.28
C GLU A 75 5.02 -29.54 17.33
N GLU A 76 5.77 -30.45 17.95
CA GLU A 76 5.29 -31.69 18.58
C GLU A 76 4.11 -31.55 19.57
N ASN A 77 3.77 -30.35 20.07
CA ASN A 77 2.60 -30.10 20.93
C ASN A 77 1.84 -28.76 20.68
N GLU A 78 2.23 -27.89 19.73
CA GLU A 78 1.57 -26.58 19.51
C GLU A 78 1.63 -26.14 18.03
N ASP A 79 0.52 -25.57 17.53
CA ASP A 79 0.48 -24.90 16.22
C ASP A 79 1.00 -23.47 16.34
N ILE A 80 2.20 -23.22 15.81
CA ILE A 80 2.81 -21.89 15.83
C ILE A 80 2.46 -21.15 14.55
N VAL A 81 1.69 -20.06 14.68
CA VAL A 81 1.42 -19.13 13.58
C VAL A 81 2.73 -18.53 13.06
N ALA A 82 3.09 -18.86 11.83
CA ALA A 82 4.35 -18.44 11.20
C ALA A 82 4.18 -17.28 10.23
N ALA A 83 3.11 -17.29 9.42
CA ALA A 83 2.86 -16.23 8.44
C ALA A 83 1.36 -16.12 8.14
N ASN A 84 0.96 -14.95 7.64
CA ASN A 84 -0.35 -14.79 7.01
C ASN A 84 -0.18 -14.99 5.50
N HIS A 85 -1.16 -15.64 4.86
CA HIS A 85 -1.12 -15.99 3.45
C HIS A 85 -2.40 -15.55 2.75
N TRP A 86 -2.27 -14.89 1.60
CA TRP A 86 -3.39 -14.48 0.74
C TRP A 86 -3.19 -14.97 -0.69
N VAL A 87 -4.28 -15.40 -1.31
CA VAL A 87 -4.37 -15.60 -2.76
C VAL A 87 -4.78 -14.29 -3.43
N LEU A 88 -4.03 -13.88 -4.44
CA LEU A 88 -4.25 -12.63 -5.17
C LEU A 88 -4.90 -12.88 -6.55
N PRO A 89 -5.79 -11.99 -7.02
CA PRO A 89 -6.19 -10.73 -6.38
C PRO A 89 -7.18 -10.92 -5.20
N ALA A 90 -6.87 -10.36 -4.04
CA ALA A 90 -7.68 -10.51 -2.82
C ALA A 90 -8.72 -9.39 -2.68
N ALA A 91 -9.92 -9.71 -2.19
CA ALA A 91 -10.99 -8.74 -1.92
C ALA A 91 -10.57 -7.71 -0.86
N GLU A 92 -9.84 -8.13 0.18
CA GLU A 92 -9.33 -7.27 1.25
C GLU A 92 -8.45 -6.12 0.75
N PHE A 93 -7.77 -6.30 -0.39
CA PHE A 93 -6.87 -5.28 -0.96
C PHE A 93 -7.53 -4.47 -2.08
N HIS A 94 -8.82 -4.70 -2.37
CA HIS A 94 -9.54 -3.96 -3.39
C HIS A 94 -9.62 -2.45 -3.03
N GLY A 95 -9.18 -1.58 -3.95
CA GLY A 95 -9.14 -0.14 -3.74
C GLY A 95 -7.99 0.37 -2.85
N LEU A 96 -7.17 -0.52 -2.30
CA LEU A 96 -6.06 -0.14 -1.42
C LEU A 96 -5.02 0.72 -2.15
N TRP A 97 -4.74 0.43 -3.42
CA TRP A 97 -3.79 1.18 -4.25
C TRP A 97 -4.19 2.64 -4.45
N GLU A 98 -5.47 2.87 -4.72
CA GLU A 98 -6.05 4.19 -4.92
C GLU A 98 -6.14 4.96 -3.60
N SER A 99 -6.37 4.25 -2.48
CA SER A 99 -6.42 4.85 -1.14
C SER A 99 -5.07 5.43 -0.67
N LEU A 100 -3.95 4.96 -1.20
CA LEU A 100 -2.62 5.42 -0.79
C LEU A 100 -2.21 6.61 -1.64
N ILE A 101 -2.06 7.76 -0.99
CA ILE A 101 -1.71 9.04 -1.61
C ILE A 101 -0.31 9.43 -1.16
N TYR A 102 0.59 9.56 -2.12
CA TYR A 102 1.97 10.00 -1.93
C TYR A 102 2.26 11.17 -2.86
N ASP A 103 3.11 12.09 -2.43
CA ASP A 103 3.50 13.27 -3.22
C ASP A 103 4.48 12.94 -4.34
N THR A 104 5.33 11.94 -4.09
CA THR A 104 6.32 11.44 -5.03
C THR A 104 5.69 10.38 -5.94
N GLU A 105 6.24 10.24 -7.15
CA GLU A 105 5.88 9.19 -8.13
C GLU A 105 6.31 7.78 -7.67
N VAL A 106 6.35 7.54 -6.36
CA VAL A 106 6.74 6.27 -5.74
C VAL A 106 5.92 5.12 -6.26
N LYS A 107 4.60 5.30 -6.39
CA LYS A 107 3.72 4.25 -6.93
C LYS A 107 4.11 3.86 -8.35
N SER A 108 4.39 4.84 -9.21
CA SER A 108 4.86 4.62 -10.58
C SER A 108 6.22 3.92 -10.59
N HIS A 109 7.20 4.46 -9.87
CA HIS A 109 8.55 3.92 -9.83
C HIS A 109 8.59 2.48 -9.33
N LEU A 110 7.87 2.16 -8.25
CA LEU A 110 7.78 0.79 -7.73
C LEU A 110 7.13 -0.15 -8.76
N LEU A 111 6.06 0.29 -9.41
CA LEU A 111 5.34 -0.53 -10.39
C LEU A 111 6.20 -0.78 -11.64
N ASP A 112 6.81 0.26 -12.19
CA ASP A 112 7.66 0.19 -13.37
C ASP A 112 8.91 -0.64 -13.12
N TYR A 113 9.52 -0.48 -11.94
CA TYR A 113 10.67 -1.28 -11.54
C TYR A 113 10.33 -2.76 -11.48
N VAL A 114 9.31 -3.15 -10.71
CA VAL A 114 8.98 -4.57 -10.55
C VAL A 114 8.51 -5.17 -11.88
N THR A 115 7.79 -4.41 -12.69
CA THR A 115 7.43 -4.82 -14.06
C THR A 115 8.67 -5.05 -14.92
N THR A 116 9.67 -4.17 -14.83
CA THR A 116 10.94 -4.31 -15.56
C THR A 116 11.74 -5.52 -15.08
N THR A 117 11.80 -5.75 -13.77
CA THR A 117 12.44 -6.93 -13.17
C THR A 117 11.85 -8.22 -13.72
N LEU A 118 10.52 -8.29 -13.81
CA LEU A 118 9.82 -9.46 -14.33
C LEU A 118 10.01 -9.61 -15.85
N LEU A 119 10.03 -8.51 -16.60
CA LEU A 119 10.38 -8.51 -18.02
C LEU A 119 11.80 -9.08 -18.26
N PHE A 120 12.79 -8.62 -17.50
CA PHE A 120 14.17 -9.10 -17.63
C PHE A 120 14.26 -10.60 -17.32
N SER A 121 13.49 -11.02 -16.31
CA SER A 121 13.37 -12.42 -15.96
C SER A 121 12.74 -13.27 -17.07
N ASP A 122 11.65 -12.82 -17.68
CA ASP A 122 10.99 -13.53 -18.78
C ASP A 122 11.87 -13.59 -20.04
N ARG A 123 12.78 -12.61 -20.22
CA ARG A 123 13.75 -12.59 -21.31
C ARG A 123 15.04 -13.34 -21.01
N ASN A 124 15.15 -14.02 -19.86
CA ASN A 124 16.33 -14.75 -19.42
C ASN A 124 17.62 -13.91 -19.52
N VAL A 125 17.55 -12.64 -19.12
CA VAL A 125 18.73 -11.78 -19.05
C VAL A 125 19.72 -12.40 -18.05
N ASP A 126 21.01 -12.45 -18.43
CA ASP A 126 22.05 -13.06 -17.58
C ASP A 126 22.31 -12.20 -16.34
N SER A 127 21.94 -12.74 -15.17
CA SER A 127 22.09 -12.07 -13.88
C SER A 127 23.55 -11.85 -13.47
N ASN A 128 24.50 -12.57 -14.09
CA ASN A 128 25.94 -12.36 -13.85
C ASN A 128 26.47 -11.13 -14.58
N LEU A 129 25.81 -10.71 -15.67
CA LEU A 129 26.19 -9.54 -16.47
C LEU A 129 25.41 -8.29 -16.05
N ILE A 130 24.10 -8.45 -15.81
CA ILE A 130 23.22 -7.39 -15.35
C ILE A 130 22.59 -7.87 -14.06
N SER A 131 22.98 -7.28 -12.92
CA SER A 131 22.52 -7.72 -11.61
C SER A 131 21.27 -6.96 -11.17
N TRP A 132 20.27 -7.71 -10.68
CA TRP A 132 19.14 -7.21 -9.91
C TRP A 132 18.73 -8.30 -8.89
N ASN A 133 18.34 -7.88 -7.70
CA ASN A 133 18.07 -8.73 -6.54
C ASN A 133 16.58 -8.98 -6.23
N ARG A 134 15.63 -8.45 -7.03
CA ARG A 134 14.17 -8.66 -6.85
C ARG A 134 13.65 -8.29 -5.45
N VAL A 135 14.39 -7.46 -4.72
CA VAL A 135 14.09 -7.04 -3.34
C VAL A 135 13.81 -5.56 -3.31
N VAL A 136 12.66 -5.20 -2.73
CA VAL A 136 12.22 -3.82 -2.49
C VAL A 136 12.24 -3.56 -1.00
N LEU A 137 12.87 -2.45 -0.58
CA LEU A 137 12.88 -1.97 0.79
C LEU A 137 12.17 -0.63 0.89
N LEU A 138 11.05 -0.61 1.62
CA LEU A 138 10.33 0.61 1.98
C LEU A 138 10.68 0.99 3.42
N HIS A 139 11.19 2.20 3.65
CA HIS A 139 11.55 2.63 5.00
C HIS A 139 11.03 4.02 5.34
N GLY A 140 10.82 4.30 6.61
CA GLY A 140 10.36 5.61 7.08
C GLY A 140 9.49 5.51 8.33
N PRO A 141 8.94 6.63 8.85
CA PRO A 141 8.20 6.65 10.10
C PRO A 141 7.02 5.66 10.16
N PRO A 142 6.62 5.18 11.35
CA PRO A 142 5.46 4.30 11.48
C PRO A 142 4.16 4.99 11.06
N GLY A 143 3.24 4.22 10.48
CA GLY A 143 1.93 4.72 10.06
C GLY A 143 1.90 5.51 8.75
N THR A 144 2.96 5.47 7.94
CA THR A 144 3.04 6.08 6.59
C THR A 144 2.54 5.14 5.47
N GLY A 145 2.02 3.96 5.81
CA GLY A 145 1.38 3.05 4.86
C GLY A 145 2.33 2.11 4.11
N LYS A 146 3.57 1.89 4.59
CA LYS A 146 4.56 0.99 3.95
C LYS A 146 4.02 -0.42 3.69
N THR A 147 3.51 -1.09 4.72
CA THR A 147 2.93 -2.44 4.63
C THR A 147 1.72 -2.46 3.68
N SER A 148 0.85 -1.45 3.78
CA SER A 148 -0.29 -1.27 2.87
C SER A 148 0.15 -1.07 1.42
N LEU A 149 1.24 -0.34 1.18
CA LEU A 149 1.80 -0.12 -0.15
C LEU A 149 2.37 -1.42 -0.74
N CYS A 150 3.04 -2.25 0.06
CA CYS A 150 3.46 -3.58 -0.37
C CYS A 150 2.27 -4.46 -0.80
N LYS A 151 1.21 -4.52 0.03
CA LYS A 151 -0.01 -5.28 -0.27
C LYS A 151 -0.71 -4.75 -1.53
N ALA A 152 -0.82 -3.44 -1.65
CA ALA A 152 -1.40 -2.79 -2.83
C ALA A 152 -0.57 -3.00 -4.11
N LEU A 153 0.76 -2.97 -4.00
CA LEU A 153 1.67 -3.24 -5.12
C LEU A 153 1.53 -4.70 -5.59
N ALA A 154 1.48 -5.66 -4.67
CA ALA A 154 1.28 -7.07 -4.98
C ALA A 154 -0.07 -7.29 -5.72
N GLN A 155 -1.15 -6.69 -5.22
CA GLN A 155 -2.46 -6.70 -5.87
C GLN A 155 -2.40 -6.12 -7.29
N LYS A 156 -1.80 -4.93 -7.45
CA LYS A 156 -1.72 -4.21 -8.73
C LYS A 156 -0.91 -4.99 -9.76
N LEU A 157 0.22 -5.55 -9.36
CA LEU A 157 1.08 -6.38 -10.22
C LEU A 157 0.39 -7.67 -10.65
N THR A 158 -0.30 -8.35 -9.73
CA THR A 158 -1.06 -9.57 -10.05
C THR A 158 -2.10 -9.29 -11.14
N ILE A 159 -2.84 -8.19 -11.02
CA ILE A 159 -3.82 -7.77 -12.04
C ILE A 159 -3.13 -7.45 -13.36
N ARG A 160 -2.04 -6.67 -13.34
CA ARG A 160 -1.30 -6.25 -14.54
C ARG A 160 -0.65 -7.40 -15.28
N LEU A 161 -0.23 -8.42 -14.56
CA LEU A 161 0.46 -9.59 -15.10
C LEU A 161 -0.44 -10.80 -15.25
N SER A 162 -1.76 -10.60 -15.24
CA SER A 162 -2.77 -11.64 -15.50
C SER A 162 -2.61 -12.35 -16.86
N TYR A 163 -1.90 -11.73 -17.82
CA TYR A 163 -1.55 -12.37 -19.09
C TYR A 163 -0.41 -13.40 -18.96
N ARG A 164 0.38 -13.32 -17.88
CA ARG A 164 1.59 -14.12 -17.62
C ARG A 164 1.43 -15.10 -16.47
N TYR A 165 0.67 -14.71 -15.45
CA TYR A 165 0.38 -15.50 -14.25
C TYR A 165 -1.14 -15.60 -14.08
N ARG A 166 -1.63 -16.78 -13.68
CA ARG A 166 -3.07 -17.03 -13.47
C ARG A 166 -3.59 -16.39 -12.19
N TYR A 167 -2.75 -16.35 -11.16
CA TYR A 167 -3.03 -15.76 -9.86
C TYR A 167 -1.71 -15.35 -9.19
N GLY A 168 -1.80 -14.73 -8.01
CA GLY A 168 -0.64 -14.43 -7.17
C GLY A 168 -0.78 -15.00 -5.77
N GLN A 169 0.33 -15.06 -5.04
CA GLN A 169 0.39 -15.44 -3.64
C GLN A 169 1.10 -14.33 -2.86
N LEU A 170 0.55 -13.93 -1.72
CA LEU A 170 1.22 -13.02 -0.78
C LEU A 170 1.42 -13.72 0.54
N ILE A 171 2.68 -13.82 0.98
CA ILE A 171 3.06 -14.34 2.29
C ILE A 171 3.60 -13.17 3.11
N GLU A 172 2.90 -12.81 4.19
CA GLU A 172 3.35 -11.78 5.13
C GLU A 172 3.96 -12.43 6.38
N ILE A 173 5.25 -12.16 6.55
CA ILE A 173 6.06 -12.59 7.68
C ILE A 173 6.27 -11.36 8.58
N ASN A 174 5.66 -11.37 9.76
CA ASN A 174 5.93 -10.36 10.76
C ASN A 174 7.21 -10.73 11.54
N SER A 175 8.25 -9.91 11.38
CA SER A 175 9.56 -10.19 11.97
C SER A 175 9.56 -10.19 13.51
N HIS A 176 8.75 -9.36 14.18
CA HIS A 176 8.63 -9.38 15.65
C HIS A 176 8.08 -10.72 16.17
N SER A 177 7.15 -11.33 15.42
CA SER A 177 6.58 -12.65 15.77
C SER A 177 7.61 -13.76 15.61
N LEU A 178 8.51 -13.66 14.63
CA LEU A 178 9.63 -14.59 14.45
C LEU A 178 10.63 -14.57 15.61
N PHE A 179 10.89 -13.42 16.25
CA PHE A 179 11.85 -13.36 17.37
C PHE A 179 11.23 -13.75 18.71
N SER A 180 10.00 -13.33 18.97
CA SER A 180 9.36 -13.52 20.28
C SER A 180 8.97 -14.97 20.56
N LYS A 181 8.48 -15.71 19.56
CA LYS A 181 7.98 -17.08 19.75
C LYS A 181 9.03 -18.19 19.52
N TRP A 182 10.19 -17.87 18.93
CA TRP A 182 11.07 -18.89 18.32
C TRP A 182 12.47 -18.95 18.97
N PHE A 183 12.63 -18.33 20.13
CA PHE A 183 13.93 -18.09 20.75
C PHE A 183 14.72 -19.35 21.13
N SER A 184 14.09 -20.54 21.18
CA SER A 184 14.75 -21.82 21.47
C SER A 184 14.96 -22.76 20.27
N GLU A 185 14.16 -22.67 19.18
CA GLU A 185 14.18 -23.62 18.03
C GLU A 185 14.18 -22.96 16.63
N SER A 186 14.30 -21.64 16.59
CA SER A 186 14.10 -20.72 15.45
C SER A 186 14.67 -21.11 14.08
N GLY A 187 15.90 -21.65 14.00
CA GLY A 187 16.52 -21.91 12.70
C GLY A 187 15.78 -22.97 11.87
N LYS A 188 15.31 -24.05 12.52
CA LYS A 188 14.58 -25.13 11.85
C LYS A 188 13.21 -24.65 11.37
N LEU A 189 12.50 -23.92 12.23
CA LEU A 189 11.18 -23.41 11.90
C LEU A 189 11.24 -22.38 10.77
N VAL A 190 12.25 -21.49 10.74
CA VAL A 190 12.48 -20.58 9.59
C VAL A 190 12.66 -21.41 8.31
N THR A 191 13.44 -22.49 8.37
CA THR A 191 13.65 -23.38 7.21
C THR A 191 12.35 -24.05 6.77
N LYS A 192 11.53 -24.56 7.70
CA LYS A 192 10.20 -25.15 7.39
C LYS A 192 9.26 -24.12 6.74
N MET A 193 9.22 -22.89 7.25
CA MET A 193 8.41 -21.82 6.68
C MET A 193 8.82 -21.51 5.25
N PHE A 194 10.13 -21.35 4.99
CA PHE A 194 10.62 -21.10 3.63
C PHE A 194 10.48 -22.32 2.71
N GLN A 195 10.44 -23.54 3.25
CA GLN A 195 10.08 -24.73 2.47
C GLN A 195 8.64 -24.67 1.96
N LYS A 196 7.68 -24.25 2.79
CA LYS A 196 6.30 -23.99 2.33
C LYS A 196 6.23 -22.89 1.28
N ILE A 197 7.02 -21.81 1.47
CA ILE A 197 7.12 -20.75 0.46
C ILE A 197 7.71 -21.32 -0.85
N GLN A 198 8.70 -22.20 -0.78
CA GLN A 198 9.27 -22.86 -1.95
C GLN A 198 8.23 -23.70 -2.71
N GLU A 199 7.36 -24.43 -2.00
CA GLU A 199 6.25 -25.18 -2.63
C GLU A 199 5.32 -24.25 -3.42
N LEU A 200 5.01 -23.06 -2.89
CA LEU A 200 4.23 -22.04 -3.60
C LEU A 200 4.99 -21.45 -4.82
N ILE A 201 6.31 -21.30 -4.72
CA ILE A 201 7.18 -20.79 -5.80
C ILE A 201 7.29 -21.78 -6.96
N ASP A 202 7.18 -23.08 -6.69
CA ASP A 202 7.32 -24.12 -7.70
C ASP A 202 6.18 -24.09 -8.72
N ASP A 203 5.02 -23.53 -8.36
CA ASP A 203 3.98 -23.19 -9.32
C ASP A 203 4.38 -21.98 -10.17
N LYS A 204 4.66 -22.24 -11.46
CA LYS A 204 5.08 -21.21 -12.43
C LYS A 204 3.93 -20.41 -13.02
N ASP A 205 2.69 -20.82 -12.79
CA ASP A 205 1.49 -20.05 -13.11
C ASP A 205 1.18 -19.00 -12.02
N ALA A 206 1.85 -19.07 -10.86
CA ALA A 206 1.67 -18.14 -9.74
C ALA A 206 2.82 -17.12 -9.62
N LEU A 207 2.47 -15.85 -9.35
CA LEU A 207 3.42 -14.81 -8.94
C LEU A 207 3.47 -14.73 -7.41
N VAL A 208 4.64 -14.96 -6.81
CA VAL A 208 4.81 -15.04 -5.36
C VAL A 208 5.45 -13.77 -4.80
N PHE A 209 4.75 -13.16 -3.85
CA PHE A 209 5.20 -12.02 -3.06
C PHE A 209 5.52 -12.47 -1.64
N VAL A 210 6.76 -12.24 -1.20
CA VAL A 210 7.17 -12.46 0.19
C VAL A 210 7.37 -11.11 0.85
N LEU A 211 6.44 -10.74 1.74
CA LEU A 211 6.46 -9.50 2.52
C LEU A 211 7.07 -9.76 3.89
N ILE A 212 8.21 -9.15 4.19
CA ILE A 212 8.85 -9.18 5.51
C ILE A 212 8.66 -7.81 6.16
N ASP A 213 7.77 -7.73 7.14
CA ASP A 213 7.41 -6.48 7.80
C ASP A 213 8.31 -6.22 9.02
N GLU A 214 8.66 -4.96 9.26
CA GLU A 214 9.41 -4.48 10.45
C GLU A 214 10.84 -5.05 10.55
N VAL A 215 11.58 -5.08 9.43
CA VAL A 215 12.94 -5.65 9.38
C VAL A 215 13.96 -4.98 10.31
N GLU A 216 13.63 -3.84 10.93
CA GLU A 216 14.42 -3.27 12.02
C GLU A 216 14.58 -4.22 13.21
N SER A 217 13.61 -5.10 13.47
CA SER A 217 13.70 -6.07 14.57
C SER A 217 14.86 -7.04 14.37
N LEU A 218 15.12 -7.45 13.12
CA LEU A 218 16.27 -8.26 12.71
C LEU A 218 17.59 -7.50 12.97
N THR A 219 17.58 -6.18 12.73
CA THR A 219 18.74 -5.30 12.93
C THR A 219 19.06 -5.10 14.40
N ALA A 220 18.02 -4.93 15.22
CA ALA A 220 18.14 -4.75 16.66
C ALA A 220 18.78 -5.98 17.31
N ALA A 221 18.34 -7.19 16.93
CA ALA A 221 18.90 -8.44 17.42
C ALA A 221 20.41 -8.57 17.14
N ARG A 222 20.84 -8.25 15.91
CA ARG A 222 22.28 -8.26 15.57
C ARG A 222 23.08 -7.23 16.37
N SER A 223 22.51 -6.05 16.60
CA SER A 223 23.15 -5.00 17.40
C SER A 223 23.28 -5.40 18.87
N ALA A 224 22.24 -6.00 19.45
CA ALA A 224 22.19 -6.48 20.82
C ALA A 224 23.18 -7.63 21.07
N PHE A 225 23.37 -8.53 20.10
CA PHE A 225 24.42 -9.54 20.19
C PHE A 225 25.83 -8.93 20.17
N LYS A 226 26.09 -7.95 19.28
CA LYS A 226 27.40 -7.26 19.27
C LYS A 226 27.71 -6.57 20.60
N ALA A 227 26.67 -6.14 21.31
CA ALA A 227 26.77 -5.57 22.66
C ALA A 227 26.86 -6.63 23.78
N GLY A 228 26.80 -7.93 23.45
CA GLY A 228 26.83 -9.03 24.42
C GLY A 228 25.54 -9.20 25.24
N THR A 229 24.47 -8.51 24.85
CA THR A 229 23.19 -8.45 25.59
C THR A 229 22.13 -9.44 25.09
N GLU A 230 22.32 -10.03 23.91
CA GLU A 230 21.46 -11.09 23.38
C GLU A 230 22.23 -12.39 23.12
N PRO A 231 21.60 -13.57 23.28
CA PRO A 231 22.20 -14.86 23.01
C PRO A 231 22.47 -15.07 21.51
N SER A 232 23.38 -15.99 21.19
CA SER A 232 23.80 -16.31 19.81
C SER A 232 22.67 -16.77 18.89
N ASP A 233 21.55 -17.22 19.46
CA ASP A 233 20.45 -17.82 18.71
C ASP A 233 19.67 -16.79 17.89
N ALA A 234 19.50 -15.57 18.39
CA ALA A 234 18.86 -14.48 17.64
C ALA A 234 19.61 -14.18 16.33
N ILE A 235 20.94 -14.19 16.34
CA ILE A 235 21.75 -14.04 15.12
C ILE A 235 21.59 -15.22 14.16
N ARG A 236 21.46 -16.46 14.67
CA ARG A 236 21.25 -17.63 13.83
C ARG A 236 19.95 -17.49 13.04
N VAL A 237 18.89 -16.96 13.66
CA VAL A 237 17.61 -16.67 12.98
C VAL A 237 17.80 -15.68 11.86
N VAL A 238 18.45 -14.55 12.15
CA VAL A 238 18.67 -13.48 11.15
C VAL A 238 19.44 -14.02 9.96
N ASN A 239 20.52 -14.77 10.21
CA ASN A 239 21.32 -15.39 9.15
C ASN A 239 20.52 -16.44 8.35
N ALA A 240 19.67 -17.23 9.02
CA ALA A 240 18.79 -18.18 8.34
C ALA A 240 17.81 -17.46 7.41
N VAL A 241 17.15 -16.40 7.88
CA VAL A 241 16.23 -15.59 7.06
C VAL A 241 16.95 -14.98 5.86
N LEU A 242 18.13 -14.37 6.07
CA LEU A 242 18.93 -13.79 4.98
C LEU A 242 19.36 -14.83 3.94
N MET A 243 19.77 -16.02 4.39
CA MET A 243 20.13 -17.13 3.51
C MET A 243 18.93 -17.58 2.67
N GLN A 244 17.76 -17.71 3.29
CA GLN A 244 16.53 -18.10 2.60
C GLN A 244 16.09 -17.06 1.57
N ILE A 245 16.18 -15.76 1.89
CA ILE A 245 15.95 -14.66 0.94
C ILE A 245 16.87 -14.79 -0.28
N ASP A 246 18.17 -15.06 -0.07
CA ASP A 246 19.13 -15.23 -1.16
C ASP A 246 18.87 -16.46 -2.04
N GLN A 247 18.20 -17.47 -1.49
CA GLN A 247 17.75 -18.65 -2.22
C GLN A 247 16.52 -18.33 -3.07
N ILE A 248 15.45 -17.78 -2.46
CA ILE A 248 14.18 -17.57 -3.16
C ILE A 248 14.22 -16.42 -4.16
N LYS A 249 15.10 -15.42 -3.98
CA LYS A 249 15.19 -14.28 -4.92
C LYS A 249 15.65 -14.70 -6.33
N ARG A 250 16.20 -15.91 -6.48
CA ARG A 250 16.67 -16.46 -7.76
C ARG A 250 15.52 -16.89 -8.67
N TYR A 251 14.33 -17.14 -8.13
CA TYR A 251 13.18 -17.60 -8.93
C TYR A 251 12.49 -16.46 -9.69
N PRO A 252 12.16 -16.67 -10.98
CA PRO A 252 11.64 -15.63 -11.88
C PRO A 252 10.28 -15.08 -11.46
N ASN A 253 9.50 -15.87 -10.72
CA ASN A 253 8.16 -15.55 -10.25
C ASN A 253 8.15 -15.08 -8.79
N VAL A 254 9.28 -14.61 -8.24
CA VAL A 254 9.39 -14.14 -6.85
C VAL A 254 9.69 -12.65 -6.79
N VAL A 255 8.96 -11.93 -5.95
CA VAL A 255 9.23 -10.55 -5.57
C VAL A 255 9.27 -10.45 -4.04
N ILE A 256 10.35 -9.91 -3.50
CA ILE A 256 10.52 -9.77 -2.05
C ILE A 256 10.28 -8.31 -1.68
N LEU A 257 9.33 -8.09 -0.78
CA LEU A 257 8.93 -6.78 -0.27
C LEU A 257 9.34 -6.70 1.20
N THR A 258 10.01 -5.64 1.59
CA THR A 258 10.48 -5.45 2.96
C THR A 258 10.12 -4.07 3.46
N THR A 259 9.77 -3.95 4.74
CA THR A 259 9.47 -2.65 5.35
C THR A 259 10.34 -2.39 6.58
N SER A 260 10.67 -1.12 6.83
CA SER A 260 11.25 -0.71 8.11
C SER A 260 10.70 0.59 8.67
N ASN A 261 10.47 0.64 9.99
CA ASN A 261 10.08 1.89 10.67
C ASN A 261 11.26 2.79 11.06
N ILE A 262 12.51 2.29 10.95
CA ILE A 262 13.70 3.05 11.34
C ILE A 262 14.44 3.51 10.09
N THR A 263 14.65 4.81 9.95
CA THR A 263 15.29 5.38 8.74
C THR A 263 16.83 5.25 8.78
N GLU A 264 17.44 5.29 9.96
CA GLU A 264 18.91 5.39 10.11
C GLU A 264 19.59 4.08 10.53
N LYS A 265 18.87 3.13 11.13
CA LYS A 265 19.43 1.87 11.68
C LYS A 265 18.79 0.66 11.02
N ILE A 266 18.92 0.57 9.70
CA ILE A 266 18.54 -0.64 8.95
C ILE A 266 19.79 -1.51 8.80
N ASP A 267 19.64 -2.82 8.94
CA ASP A 267 20.72 -3.77 8.71
C ASP A 267 21.26 -3.66 7.28
N MET A 268 22.57 -3.40 7.17
CA MET A 268 23.30 -3.35 5.90
C MET A 268 23.06 -4.60 5.05
N ALA A 269 22.84 -5.77 5.64
CA ALA A 269 22.54 -6.99 4.90
C ALA A 269 21.24 -6.90 4.08
N PHE A 270 20.21 -6.19 4.57
CA PHE A 270 18.98 -5.94 3.81
C PHE A 270 19.19 -4.82 2.80
N VAL A 271 19.88 -3.77 3.21
CA VAL A 271 20.20 -2.62 2.35
C VAL A 271 21.01 -3.06 1.14
N ASP A 272 22.01 -3.92 1.29
CA ASP A 272 22.87 -4.38 0.20
C ASP A 272 22.13 -5.34 -0.76
N ARG A 273 21.07 -5.99 -0.28
CA ARG A 273 20.23 -6.89 -1.09
C ARG A 273 19.09 -6.17 -1.79
N ALA A 274 18.70 -4.98 -1.35
CA ALA A 274 17.58 -4.25 -1.92
C ALA A 274 18.02 -3.45 -3.16
N ASP A 275 17.37 -3.70 -4.29
CA ASP A 275 17.58 -2.89 -5.49
C ASP A 275 16.89 -1.53 -5.37
N ILE A 276 15.69 -1.54 -4.79
CA ILE A 276 14.97 -0.31 -4.46
C ILE A 276 15.05 -0.07 -2.96
N LYS A 277 15.48 1.14 -2.62
CA LYS A 277 15.42 1.71 -1.27
C LYS A 277 14.56 2.95 -1.35
N GLN A 278 13.31 2.84 -0.92
CA GLN A 278 12.36 3.93 -1.02
C GLN A 278 11.99 4.45 0.37
N TYR A 279 12.33 5.70 0.62
CA TYR A 279 11.85 6.42 1.79
C TYR A 279 10.38 6.81 1.62
N ILE A 280 9.56 6.52 2.62
CA ILE A 280 8.14 6.87 2.72
C ILE A 280 7.94 7.73 3.97
N GLY A 281 8.01 9.04 3.77
CA GLY A 281 7.82 10.06 4.80
C GLY A 281 6.36 10.34 5.15
N PRO A 282 6.11 11.26 6.10
CA PRO A 282 4.78 11.82 6.30
C PRO A 282 4.32 12.55 5.02
N PRO A 283 3.00 12.56 4.73
CA PRO A 283 2.47 13.24 3.55
C PRO A 283 2.63 14.76 3.66
N SER A 284 2.84 15.43 2.52
CA SER A 284 2.81 16.90 2.43
C SER A 284 1.39 17.44 2.65
N ALA A 285 1.23 18.75 2.87
CA ALA A 285 -0.09 19.39 2.86
C ALA A 285 -0.93 19.05 1.61
N ALA A 286 -0.30 18.83 0.45
CA ALA A 286 -1.02 18.49 -0.78
C ALA A 286 -1.61 17.07 -0.72
N ALA A 287 -0.81 16.09 -0.29
CA ALA A 287 -1.29 14.73 -0.06
C ALA A 287 -2.33 14.68 1.07
N ILE A 288 -2.11 15.42 2.16
CA ILE A 288 -3.08 15.54 3.27
C ILE A 288 -4.43 16.07 2.77
N PHE A 289 -4.42 17.12 1.93
CA PHE A 289 -5.63 17.66 1.34
C PHE A 289 -6.40 16.61 0.54
N ARG A 290 -5.70 15.84 -0.32
CA ARG A 290 -6.31 14.75 -1.08
C ARG A 290 -6.84 13.63 -0.17
N ILE A 291 -6.13 13.31 0.91
CA ILE A 291 -6.60 12.32 1.91
C ILE A 291 -7.92 12.80 2.53
N TYR A 292 -7.98 14.04 3.02
CA TYR A 292 -9.22 14.56 3.60
C TYR A 292 -10.34 14.66 2.57
N LEU A 293 -10.05 15.11 1.34
CA LEU A 293 -11.04 15.14 0.26
C LEU A 293 -11.66 13.75 0.07
N SER A 294 -10.84 12.69 -0.02
CA SER A 294 -11.32 11.31 -0.15
C SER A 294 -12.19 10.86 1.04
N CYS A 295 -11.84 11.26 2.26
CA CYS A 295 -12.62 10.94 3.45
C CYS A 295 -13.97 11.68 3.47
N LEU A 296 -13.98 12.96 3.11
CA LEU A 296 -15.20 13.77 3.06
C LEU A 296 -16.15 13.29 1.95
N GLU A 297 -15.61 12.90 0.79
CA GLU A 297 -16.39 12.28 -0.29
C GLU A 297 -17.07 10.99 0.15
N GLU A 298 -16.36 10.12 0.88
CA GLU A 298 -16.95 8.88 1.42
C GLU A 298 -18.03 9.18 2.48
N LEU A 299 -17.80 10.14 3.37
CA LEU A 299 -18.82 10.53 4.37
C LEU A 299 -20.06 11.17 3.73
N MET A 300 -19.90 11.90 2.63
CA MET A 300 -21.03 12.44 1.85
C MET A 300 -21.77 11.33 1.10
N LYS A 301 -21.04 10.36 0.52
CA LYS A 301 -21.63 9.19 -0.14
C LYS A 301 -22.46 8.35 0.83
N CYS A 302 -21.96 8.19 2.07
CA CYS A 302 -22.66 7.50 3.16
C CYS A 302 -23.72 8.37 3.86
N GLN A 303 -23.98 9.59 3.40
CA GLN A 303 -24.97 10.52 3.94
C GLN A 303 -24.76 10.94 5.42
N ILE A 304 -23.58 10.69 5.99
CA ILE A 304 -23.18 11.22 7.30
C ILE A 304 -22.99 12.74 7.19
N ILE A 305 -22.35 13.19 6.10
CA ILE A 305 -22.30 14.61 5.75
C ILE A 305 -23.43 14.93 4.78
N TYR A 306 -24.37 15.79 5.20
CA TYR A 306 -25.54 16.19 4.42
C TYR A 306 -25.86 17.69 4.59
N PRO A 307 -26.26 18.43 3.53
CA PRO A 307 -26.38 17.97 2.14
C PRO A 307 -25.01 17.74 1.47
N ARG A 308 -24.99 16.94 0.40
CA ARG A 308 -23.79 16.72 -0.40
C ARG A 308 -23.32 18.04 -1.02
N GLN A 309 -22.03 18.33 -0.92
CA GLN A 309 -21.41 19.53 -1.47
C GLN A 309 -20.23 19.15 -2.37
N HIS A 310 -19.93 20.02 -3.33
CA HIS A 310 -18.76 19.86 -4.18
C HIS A 310 -17.59 20.64 -3.58
N LEU A 311 -16.48 19.94 -3.34
CA LEU A 311 -15.22 20.54 -2.91
C LEU A 311 -14.26 20.56 -4.10
N LEU A 312 -13.64 21.72 -4.32
CA LEU A 312 -12.60 21.91 -5.32
C LEU A 312 -11.30 21.21 -4.91
N SER A 313 -10.63 20.59 -5.88
CA SER A 313 -9.26 20.11 -5.80
C SER A 313 -8.26 21.26 -5.69
N LEU A 314 -7.00 20.96 -5.32
CA LEU A 314 -5.93 21.97 -5.24
C LEU A 314 -5.71 22.69 -6.57
N ARG A 315 -5.77 21.97 -7.70
CA ARG A 315 -5.61 22.56 -9.03
C ARG A 315 -6.76 23.51 -9.37
N GLU A 316 -7.99 23.13 -9.04
CA GLU A 316 -9.16 24.01 -9.26
C GLU A 316 -9.05 25.27 -8.40
N LEU A 317 -8.56 25.15 -7.15
CA LEU A 317 -8.26 26.30 -6.30
C LEU A 317 -7.16 27.20 -6.88
N GLU A 318 -6.11 26.63 -7.48
CA GLU A 318 -5.05 27.37 -8.16
C GLU A 318 -5.59 28.13 -9.38
N MET A 319 -6.46 27.50 -10.18
CA MET A 319 -7.06 28.11 -11.37
C MET A 319 -7.92 29.33 -11.05
N ILE A 320 -8.59 29.34 -9.89
CA ILE A 320 -9.35 30.50 -9.41
C ILE A 320 -8.50 31.48 -8.58
N GLY A 321 -7.17 31.30 -8.55
CA GLY A 321 -6.24 32.18 -7.85
C GLY A 321 -6.41 32.20 -6.33
N PHE A 322 -6.94 31.10 -5.75
CA PHE A 322 -7.27 31.01 -4.33
C PHE A 322 -8.23 32.09 -3.81
N VAL A 323 -9.05 32.67 -4.68
CA VAL A 323 -10.04 33.68 -4.30
C VAL A 323 -11.14 33.05 -3.46
N GLU A 324 -11.42 33.64 -2.29
CA GLU A 324 -12.53 33.21 -1.43
C GLU A 324 -13.87 33.67 -2.01
N ASN A 325 -14.75 32.70 -2.25
CA ASN A 325 -16.13 32.91 -2.69
C ASN A 325 -17.01 31.76 -2.17
N ASN A 326 -18.31 31.78 -2.47
CA ASN A 326 -19.26 30.77 -1.99
C ASN A 326 -18.90 29.32 -2.39
N VAL A 327 -18.19 29.12 -3.51
CA VAL A 327 -17.78 27.80 -4.02
C VAL A 327 -16.44 27.36 -3.41
N SER A 328 -15.49 28.28 -3.26
CA SER A 328 -14.13 27.97 -2.81
C SER A 328 -13.95 27.97 -1.29
N ARG A 329 -14.82 28.65 -0.54
CA ARG A 329 -14.66 28.87 0.90
C ARG A 329 -14.38 27.60 1.69
N LEU A 330 -15.15 26.54 1.49
CA LEU A 330 -14.98 25.28 2.22
C LEU A 330 -13.71 24.53 1.83
N SER A 331 -13.35 24.56 0.54
CA SER A 331 -12.08 24.01 0.05
C SER A 331 -10.86 24.78 0.58
N LEU A 332 -10.97 26.10 0.73
CA LEU A 332 -9.91 26.91 1.34
C LEU A 332 -9.76 26.62 2.83
N VAL A 333 -10.87 26.45 3.56
CA VAL A 333 -10.84 25.99 4.96
C VAL A 333 -10.19 24.61 5.07
N LEU A 334 -10.55 23.68 4.19
CA LEU A 334 -9.94 22.35 4.15
C LEU A 334 -8.43 22.43 3.89
N LYS A 335 -8.02 23.29 2.95
CA LYS A 335 -6.59 23.55 2.65
C LYS A 335 -5.84 24.03 3.90
N GLU A 336 -6.43 24.93 4.68
CA GLU A 336 -5.80 25.40 5.91
C GLU A 336 -5.72 24.30 6.99
N ILE A 337 -6.76 23.48 7.13
CA ILE A 337 -6.73 22.30 8.00
C ILE A 337 -5.62 21.34 7.56
N SER A 338 -5.43 21.14 6.26
CA SER A 338 -4.36 20.29 5.72
C SER A 338 -2.97 20.83 6.07
N ARG A 339 -2.74 22.15 5.94
CA ARG A 339 -1.47 22.78 6.34
C ARG A 339 -1.21 22.63 7.83
N LYS A 340 -2.23 22.85 8.65
CA LYS A 340 -2.17 22.65 10.10
C LYS A 340 -1.91 21.19 10.49
N SER A 341 -2.27 20.23 9.64
CA SER A 341 -2.11 18.79 9.89
C SER A 341 -0.74 18.23 9.45
N GLU A 342 0.17 19.06 8.94
CA GLU A 342 1.51 18.62 8.54
C GLU A 342 2.27 17.94 9.69
N GLY A 343 2.99 16.86 9.37
CA GLY A 343 3.71 16.04 10.37
C GLY A 343 2.87 14.95 11.05
N LEU A 344 1.56 14.88 10.76
CA LEU A 344 0.75 13.71 11.11
C LEU A 344 1.01 12.55 10.14
N SER A 345 0.92 11.31 10.63
CA SER A 345 1.06 10.12 9.79
C SER A 345 -0.25 9.80 9.05
N GLY A 346 -0.18 9.10 7.92
CA GLY A 346 -1.35 8.67 7.16
C GLY A 346 -2.38 7.92 8.00
N ARG A 347 -1.91 7.07 8.93
CA ARG A 347 -2.76 6.38 9.92
C ARG A 347 -3.55 7.35 10.80
N VAL A 348 -2.90 8.39 11.32
CA VAL A 348 -3.58 9.40 12.15
C VAL A 348 -4.55 10.21 11.29
N LEU A 349 -4.12 10.66 10.11
CA LEU A 349 -4.96 11.45 9.20
C LEU A 349 -6.27 10.76 8.84
N ARG A 350 -6.24 9.46 8.53
CA ARG A 350 -7.46 8.67 8.25
C ARG A 350 -8.30 8.36 9.50
N LYS A 351 -7.74 8.49 10.71
CA LYS A 351 -8.45 8.35 11.98
C LYS A 351 -9.15 9.65 12.43
N LEU A 352 -8.64 10.81 12.00
CA LEU A 352 -9.17 12.12 12.40
C LEU A 352 -10.67 12.32 12.09
N PRO A 353 -11.21 11.94 10.91
CA PRO A 353 -12.65 12.07 10.65
C PRO A 353 -13.52 11.35 11.68
N PHE A 354 -13.11 10.15 12.10
CA PHE A 354 -13.81 9.40 13.15
C PHE A 354 -13.73 10.13 14.49
N LEU A 355 -12.55 10.60 14.90
CA LEU A 355 -12.38 11.32 16.16
C LEU A 355 -13.12 12.67 16.17
N ALA A 356 -13.13 13.39 15.05
CA ALA A 356 -13.91 14.62 14.88
C ALA A 356 -15.40 14.35 15.15
N HIS A 357 -15.93 13.30 14.54
CA HIS A 357 -17.31 12.91 14.71
C HIS A 357 -17.62 12.47 16.15
N ALA A 358 -16.78 11.60 16.72
CA ALA A 358 -16.99 11.04 18.04
C ALA A 358 -16.88 12.08 19.18
N LEU A 359 -15.99 13.07 19.04
CA LEU A 359 -15.72 14.04 20.11
C LEU A 359 -16.53 15.33 20.00
N TYR A 360 -16.93 15.75 18.80
CA TYR A 360 -17.52 17.08 18.58
C TYR A 360 -18.86 17.09 17.83
N ILE A 361 -19.29 15.96 17.26
CA ILE A 361 -20.53 15.90 16.43
C ILE A 361 -21.60 15.04 17.09
N GLN A 362 -21.33 13.76 17.30
CA GLN A 362 -22.23 12.80 17.99
C GLN A 362 -23.69 12.81 17.47
N SER A 363 -23.88 13.07 16.18
CA SER A 363 -25.17 13.15 15.48
C SER A 363 -25.14 12.26 14.24
N PRO A 364 -26.23 11.60 13.85
CA PRO A 364 -26.26 10.74 12.66
C PRO A 364 -26.01 11.48 11.35
N SER A 365 -26.31 12.78 11.30
CA SER A 365 -26.07 13.64 10.14
C SER A 365 -25.50 14.99 10.55
N VAL A 366 -24.60 15.55 9.74
CA VAL A 366 -23.93 16.82 10.01
C VAL A 366 -23.64 17.59 8.72
N THR A 367 -23.63 18.93 8.79
CA THR A 367 -23.27 19.76 7.63
C THR A 367 -21.76 19.79 7.40
N MET A 368 -21.32 20.03 6.16
CA MET A 368 -19.89 20.15 5.83
C MET A 368 -19.19 21.22 6.67
N THR A 369 -19.81 22.37 6.88
CA THR A 369 -19.25 23.47 7.69
C THR A 369 -18.97 23.02 9.12
N THR A 370 -19.95 22.39 9.77
CA THR A 370 -19.81 21.88 11.14
C THR A 370 -18.76 20.77 11.20
N PHE A 371 -18.71 19.90 10.20
CA PHE A 371 -17.72 18.83 10.14
C PHE A 371 -16.29 19.36 10.01
N LEU A 372 -16.04 20.36 9.16
CA LEU A 372 -14.71 20.98 9.02
C LEU A 372 -14.27 21.69 10.30
N GLN A 373 -15.19 22.33 11.03
CA GLN A 373 -14.91 22.90 12.35
C GLN A 373 -14.49 21.82 13.35
N ALA A 374 -15.26 20.73 13.45
CA ALA A 374 -14.93 19.59 14.29
C ALA A 374 -13.58 18.95 13.90
N LEU A 375 -13.30 18.84 12.60
CA LEU A 375 -12.03 18.34 12.07
C LEU A 375 -10.85 19.21 12.50
N SER A 376 -10.99 20.53 12.41
CA SER A 376 -9.96 21.47 12.86
C SER A 376 -9.67 21.36 14.36
N LEU A 377 -10.72 21.23 15.19
CA LEU A 377 -10.58 21.08 16.65
C LEU A 377 -9.89 19.77 17.04
N VAL A 378 -10.20 18.67 16.36
CA VAL A 378 -9.56 17.39 16.66
C VAL A 378 -8.09 17.36 16.21
N VAL A 379 -7.73 18.11 15.16
CA VAL A 379 -6.33 18.30 14.76
C VAL A 379 -5.56 19.01 15.88
N ASP A 380 -6.10 20.09 16.47
CA ASP A 380 -5.48 20.76 17.62
C ASP A 380 -5.25 19.79 18.77
N LYS A 381 -6.30 19.06 19.15
CA LYS A 381 -6.25 18.08 20.23
C LYS A 381 -5.19 17.00 19.99
N GLN A 382 -5.02 16.53 18.75
CA GLN A 382 -3.98 15.56 18.42
C GLN A 382 -2.56 16.11 18.61
N PHE A 383 -2.31 17.38 18.27
CA PHE A 383 -1.01 17.99 18.54
C PHE A 383 -0.77 18.24 20.03
N GLU A 384 -1.80 18.61 20.79
CA GLU A 384 -1.71 18.71 22.25
C GLU A 384 -1.37 17.38 22.91
N GLU A 385 -2.05 16.29 22.50
CA GLU A 385 -1.77 14.93 22.99
C GLU A 385 -0.33 14.49 22.66
N ARG A 386 0.14 14.79 21.43
CA ARG A 386 1.53 14.50 21.04
C ARG A 386 2.57 15.27 21.85
N LYS A 387 2.32 16.56 22.13
CA LYS A 387 3.21 17.37 22.98
C LYS A 387 3.27 16.80 24.40
N LYS A 388 2.13 16.47 24.99
CA LYS A 388 2.06 15.84 26.32
C LYS A 388 2.86 14.54 26.39
N LEU A 389 2.80 13.70 25.36
CA LEU A 389 3.59 12.46 25.30
C LEU A 389 5.08 12.74 25.16
N ALA A 390 5.49 13.76 24.39
CA ALA A 390 6.88 14.16 24.27
C ALA A 390 7.45 14.73 25.58
N ASP A 391 6.63 15.43 26.36
CA ASP A 391 7.03 15.96 27.67
C ASP A 391 7.11 14.88 28.77
N CYS A 392 6.56 13.69 28.53
CA CYS A 392 6.58 12.54 29.46
C CYS A 392 7.73 11.54 29.21
N VAL A 393 8.48 11.69 28.11
CA VAL A 393 9.62 10.82 27.71
C VAL A 393 10.91 11.62 27.89
#